data_AF-A0A9D4UCI3-F1
#
_entry.id   AF-A0A9D4UCI3-F1
#
_cell.length_a   1.000
_cell.length_b   1.000
_cell.length_c   1.000
_cell.angle_alpha   90.00
_cell.angle_beta   90.00
_cell.angle_gamma   90.00
#
_symmetry.space_group_name_H-M   'P 1'
#
loop_
_entity.id
_entity.type
_entity.pdbx_description
1 polymer ?
#
loop_
_entity_poly.entity_id
_entity_poly.type
_entity_poly.pdbx_seq_one_letter_code
_entity_poly.pdbx_strand_id
1 'polypeptide(L)'
;MNHNLLTERALRDVFEISDYINFGTQDNPLEYGLKPAPRSNFGGKQFGTEVLKKGRLPLVLFQKEWPWVSDGDHYIDHTRYVDTQHDRYKGFMDSDFSKRDEFSNTIRTEQYRELLQMEHKHAKRTIEETNENLKRLKEKYELEKPRRTRFDGPQYLYDINRSAVTPHCMRCHKDTYFCPHRAAYGTGNPHLDKERGGITTASEEVGRSAKNFNYAKPAYAKKPIIRDTFYRRQNVVFPAKTHTNFLNQALIGFEAEKTQQVGTKI
;
A
#
# COMPACT_ATOMS: atom_id res chain seq x y z
N MET A 1 133.59 3.91 -42.34
CA MET A 1 133.00 4.69 -43.47
C MET A 1 132.72 6.13 -43.09
N ASN A 2 132.43 6.44 -41.82
CA ASN A 2 132.06 7.79 -41.38
C ASN A 2 133.23 8.48 -40.63
N HIS A 3 134.40 8.64 -41.27
CA HIS A 3 135.53 9.33 -40.64
C HIS A 3 135.37 10.87 -40.70
N ASN A 4 135.65 11.57 -39.60
CA ASN A 4 135.56 13.04 -39.43
C ASN A 4 134.19 13.68 -39.65
N LEU A 5 133.10 12.92 -39.50
CA LEU A 5 131.73 13.44 -39.56
C LEU A 5 131.11 13.48 -38.15
N LEU A 6 130.36 14.53 -37.82
CA LEU A 6 129.64 14.69 -36.53
C LEU A 6 128.12 14.47 -36.68
N THR A 7 127.69 13.81 -37.75
CA THR A 7 126.28 13.47 -38.01
C THR A 7 125.82 12.29 -37.15
N GLU A 8 124.51 12.13 -36.91
CA GLU A 8 123.95 11.00 -36.13
C GLU A 8 124.44 9.62 -36.63
N ARG A 9 124.59 9.48 -37.96
CA ARG A 9 125.17 8.30 -38.61
C ARG A 9 126.58 7.95 -38.12
N ALA A 10 127.40 8.97 -37.91
CA ALA A 10 128.79 8.85 -37.50
C ALA A 10 128.91 8.59 -35.99
N LEU A 11 128.03 9.21 -35.19
CA LEU A 11 127.93 8.96 -33.75
C LEU A 11 127.58 7.50 -33.41
N ARG A 12 126.75 6.86 -34.24
CA ARG A 12 126.34 5.45 -34.04
C ARG A 12 127.09 4.44 -34.91
N ASP A 13 128.01 4.91 -35.75
CA ASP A 13 128.75 4.14 -36.77
C ASP A 13 127.90 3.15 -37.58
N VAL A 14 126.81 3.65 -38.17
CA VAL A 14 125.86 2.84 -38.96
C VAL A 14 125.97 3.16 -40.46
N PHE A 15 125.61 2.19 -41.30
CA PHE A 15 125.60 2.36 -42.76
C PHE A 15 124.59 3.41 -43.24
N GLU A 16 123.41 3.51 -42.65
CA GLU A 16 122.43 4.58 -42.90
C GLU A 16 121.65 4.87 -41.61
N ILE A 17 121.08 6.08 -41.48
CA ILE A 17 120.25 6.44 -40.32
C ILE A 17 118.86 5.83 -40.56
N SER A 18 118.36 5.05 -39.62
CA SER A 18 116.97 4.58 -39.63
C SER A 18 116.11 5.49 -38.74
N ASP A 19 114.96 5.89 -39.24
CA ASP A 19 114.00 6.67 -38.47
C ASP A 19 113.49 5.88 -37.25
N TYR A 20 113.22 6.58 -36.15
CA TYR A 20 112.66 5.98 -34.95
C TYR A 20 111.19 5.64 -35.16
N ILE A 21 110.69 4.57 -34.51
CA ILE A 21 109.27 4.14 -34.55
C ILE A 21 108.35 5.13 -33.81
N ASN A 22 108.86 6.29 -33.41
CA ASN A 22 108.07 7.37 -32.85
C ASN A 22 107.31 8.04 -33.99
N PHE A 23 106.00 7.80 -34.07
CA PHE A 23 105.15 8.39 -35.09
C PHE A 23 105.05 9.91 -34.87
N GLY A 24 105.43 10.71 -35.89
CA GLY A 24 105.37 12.17 -35.87
C GLY A 24 106.62 12.84 -36.47
N THR A 25 106.49 14.04 -37.01
CA THR A 25 107.62 14.87 -37.47
C THR A 25 108.24 15.62 -36.30
N GLN A 26 109.50 16.06 -36.41
CA GLN A 26 110.18 16.79 -35.34
C GLN A 26 109.45 18.08 -34.93
N ASP A 27 108.75 18.71 -35.88
CA ASP A 27 107.93 19.90 -35.64
C ASP A 27 106.55 19.58 -35.03
N ASN A 28 106.11 18.31 -35.01
CA ASN A 28 104.83 17.90 -34.43
C ASN A 28 104.86 16.43 -33.95
N PRO A 29 105.39 16.16 -32.74
CA PRO A 29 105.43 14.82 -32.17
C PRO A 29 104.02 14.36 -31.75
N LEU A 30 103.70 13.06 -31.91
CA LEU A 30 102.42 12.51 -31.45
C LEU A 30 102.29 12.65 -29.92
N GLU A 31 101.21 13.28 -29.47
CA GLU A 31 100.94 13.50 -28.04
C GLU A 31 100.70 12.17 -27.29
N TYR A 32 101.46 11.94 -26.22
CA TYR A 32 101.28 10.77 -25.35
C TYR A 32 100.01 10.95 -24.49
N GLY A 33 99.03 10.04 -24.63
CA GLY A 33 97.83 10.02 -23.79
C GLY A 33 96.49 10.31 -24.50
N LEU A 34 96.45 10.28 -25.84
CA LEU A 34 95.19 10.35 -26.59
C LEU A 34 94.25 9.22 -26.18
N LYS A 35 93.22 9.55 -25.39
CA LYS A 35 92.20 8.59 -24.99
C LYS A 35 91.29 8.30 -26.18
N PRO A 36 91.08 7.03 -26.56
CA PRO A 36 90.12 6.70 -27.60
C PRO A 36 88.74 7.17 -27.16
N ALA A 37 87.97 7.73 -28.09
CA ALA A 37 86.62 8.17 -27.79
C ALA A 37 85.82 6.97 -27.26
N PRO A 38 85.18 7.08 -26.08
CA PRO A 38 84.36 6.00 -25.56
C PRO A 38 83.18 5.75 -26.50
N ARG A 39 82.66 4.51 -26.52
CA ARG A 39 81.49 4.19 -27.35
C ARG A 39 80.33 5.11 -26.95
N SER A 40 79.57 5.55 -27.94
CA SER A 40 78.44 6.48 -27.79
C SER A 40 77.44 6.09 -26.69
N ASN A 41 77.26 4.78 -26.46
CA ASN A 41 76.31 4.24 -25.48
C ASN A 41 76.70 4.54 -24.01
N PHE A 42 77.97 4.88 -23.74
CA PHE A 42 78.43 5.21 -22.38
C PHE A 42 78.13 6.66 -21.98
N GLY A 43 77.94 7.57 -22.95
CA GLY A 43 77.78 9.01 -22.71
C GLY A 43 76.38 9.57 -23.00
N GLY A 44 75.38 8.71 -23.19
CA GLY A 44 74.04 9.11 -23.66
C GLY A 44 72.94 9.03 -22.59
N LYS A 45 71.86 9.78 -22.82
CA LYS A 45 70.62 9.67 -22.04
C LYS A 45 69.95 8.32 -22.35
N GLN A 46 69.67 7.54 -21.31
CA GLN A 46 68.99 6.25 -21.43
C GLN A 46 67.50 6.43 -21.71
N PHE A 47 66.85 5.35 -22.17
CA PHE A 47 65.39 5.34 -22.39
C PHE A 47 64.65 5.64 -21.08
N GLY A 48 63.63 6.49 -21.16
CA GLY A 48 62.72 6.74 -20.04
C GLY A 48 61.72 5.59 -19.90
N THR A 49 61.54 5.10 -18.68
CA THR A 49 60.50 4.14 -18.33
C THR A 49 59.57 4.76 -17.28
N GLU A 50 58.26 4.55 -17.43
CA GLU A 50 57.29 4.98 -16.43
C GLU A 50 57.02 3.84 -15.44
N VAL A 51 57.10 4.16 -14.15
CA VAL A 51 56.68 3.23 -13.09
C VAL A 51 55.17 3.25 -12.93
N LEU A 52 54.59 2.11 -12.55
CA LEU A 52 53.16 2.02 -12.27
C LEU A 52 52.77 2.99 -11.16
N LYS A 53 51.94 3.97 -11.49
CA LYS A 53 51.39 4.92 -10.52
C LYS A 53 50.35 4.20 -9.66
N LYS A 54 50.47 4.32 -8.34
CA LYS A 54 49.52 3.72 -7.38
C LYS A 54 48.40 4.72 -7.06
N GLY A 55 47.15 4.26 -6.99
CA GLY A 55 46.00 5.08 -6.58
C GLY A 55 44.75 4.89 -7.46
N ARG A 56 43.71 5.68 -7.20
CA ARG A 56 42.45 5.73 -7.98
C ARG A 56 42.27 7.08 -8.69
N LEU A 57 43.37 7.66 -9.17
CA LEU A 57 43.34 8.90 -9.93
C LEU A 57 43.26 8.58 -11.43
N PRO A 58 42.67 9.47 -12.26
CA PRO A 58 42.63 9.28 -13.72
C PRO A 58 44.02 9.06 -14.35
N LEU A 59 45.07 9.58 -13.72
CA LEU A 59 46.48 9.39 -14.13
C LEU A 59 46.98 7.94 -14.06
N VAL A 60 46.28 7.07 -13.32
CA VAL A 60 46.58 5.64 -13.18
C VAL A 60 45.90 4.83 -14.28
N LEU A 61 44.79 5.33 -14.83
CA LEU A 61 44.11 4.70 -15.95
C LEU A 61 44.96 4.82 -17.22
N PHE A 62 44.78 3.86 -18.12
CA PHE A 62 45.39 3.91 -19.46
C PHE A 62 44.90 5.12 -20.25
N GLN A 63 43.60 5.41 -20.17
CA GLN A 63 43.02 6.62 -20.72
C GLN A 63 43.06 7.71 -19.64
N LYS A 64 43.82 8.76 -19.91
CA LYS A 64 43.97 9.89 -18.98
C LYS A 64 42.67 10.70 -18.84
N GLU A 65 41.87 10.71 -19.91
CA GLU A 65 40.54 11.32 -19.91
C GLU A 65 39.56 10.42 -19.18
N TRP A 66 38.76 11.01 -18.30
CA TRP A 66 37.69 10.34 -17.58
C TRP A 66 36.36 10.99 -17.99
N PRO A 67 35.76 10.59 -19.12
CA PRO A 67 34.47 11.12 -19.54
C PRO A 67 33.35 10.51 -18.69
N TRP A 68 32.48 11.33 -18.12
CA TRP A 68 31.24 10.84 -17.54
C TRP A 68 30.14 10.88 -18.59
N VAL A 69 29.25 9.88 -18.56
CA VAL A 69 28.11 9.82 -19.49
C VAL A 69 27.16 11.01 -19.30
N SER A 70 27.13 11.58 -18.09
CA SER A 70 26.34 12.77 -17.75
C SER A 70 27.00 14.09 -18.15
N ASP A 71 28.25 14.09 -18.62
CA ASP A 71 28.93 15.33 -18.99
C ASP A 71 28.29 15.93 -20.24
N GLY A 72 27.84 17.18 -20.13
CA GLY A 72 27.17 17.91 -21.21
C GLY A 72 25.64 17.88 -21.16
N ASP A 73 25.04 17.01 -20.36
CA ASP A 73 23.59 16.97 -20.17
C ASP A 73 23.16 17.85 -18.99
N HIS A 74 22.11 18.64 -19.19
CA HIS A 74 21.56 19.46 -18.12
C HIS A 74 20.75 18.60 -17.16
N TYR A 75 20.98 18.80 -15.87
CA TYR A 75 20.19 18.15 -14.83
C TYR A 75 18.76 18.73 -14.81
N ILE A 76 17.77 17.86 -14.99
CA ILE A 76 16.34 18.22 -15.06
C ILE A 76 15.56 17.40 -14.02
N ASP A 77 15.02 18.09 -13.01
CA ASP A 77 14.26 17.44 -11.92
C ASP A 77 12.89 16.89 -12.35
N HIS A 78 12.21 17.58 -13.27
CA HIS A 78 10.86 17.24 -13.71
C HIS A 78 10.60 17.67 -15.15
N THR A 79 9.70 16.97 -15.82
CA THR A 79 9.23 17.31 -17.16
C THR A 79 8.28 18.50 -17.11
N ARG A 80 8.63 19.58 -17.81
CA ARG A 80 7.78 20.77 -17.93
C ARG A 80 6.87 20.63 -19.15
N TYR A 81 5.63 20.23 -18.89
CA TYR A 81 4.62 20.07 -19.96
C TYR A 81 4.23 21.36 -20.67
N VAL A 82 4.51 22.52 -20.05
CA VAL A 82 4.29 23.83 -20.68
C VAL A 82 5.14 23.99 -21.94
N ASP A 83 6.36 23.46 -21.92
CA ASP A 83 7.31 23.62 -23.02
C ASP A 83 7.03 22.61 -24.15
N THR A 84 6.55 21.41 -23.80
CA THR A 84 6.32 20.31 -24.76
C THR A 84 4.92 20.29 -25.35
N GLN A 85 3.90 20.69 -24.58
CA GLN A 85 2.50 20.70 -25.01
C GLN A 85 2.01 22.15 -25.10
N HIS A 86 1.79 22.64 -26.31
CA HIS A 86 1.43 24.05 -26.54
C HIS A 86 -0.08 24.27 -26.39
N ASP A 87 -0.86 23.27 -26.80
CA ASP A 87 -2.33 23.32 -26.77
C ASP A 87 -2.87 22.70 -25.47
N ARG A 88 -3.75 23.44 -24.79
CA ARG A 88 -4.55 22.93 -23.67
C ARG A 88 -6.00 22.83 -24.09
N TYR A 89 -6.54 21.63 -24.08
CA TYR A 89 -7.95 21.38 -24.39
C TYR A 89 -8.78 21.30 -23.10
N LYS A 90 -10.00 21.84 -23.14
CA LYS A 90 -10.92 21.74 -22.00
C LYS A 90 -11.49 20.32 -21.92
N GLY A 91 -11.14 19.59 -20.86
CA GLY A 91 -11.67 18.26 -20.58
C GLY A 91 -12.97 18.29 -19.75
N PHE A 92 -13.46 17.10 -19.39
CA PHE A 92 -14.73 16.95 -18.67
C PHE A 92 -14.68 17.45 -17.23
N MET A 93 -13.71 16.97 -16.44
CA MET A 93 -13.51 17.38 -15.05
C MET A 93 -12.20 18.13 -14.86
N ASP A 94 -11.15 17.74 -15.61
CA ASP A 94 -9.85 18.39 -15.60
C ASP A 94 -9.50 18.90 -17.01
N SER A 95 -8.93 20.10 -17.09
CA SER A 95 -8.50 20.78 -18.33
C SER A 95 -6.99 21.05 -18.37
N ASP A 96 -6.22 20.25 -17.63
CA ASP A 96 -4.77 20.35 -17.56
C ASP A 96 -4.08 19.58 -18.71
N PHE A 97 -2.75 19.74 -18.81
CA PHE A 97 -1.92 18.96 -19.73
C PHE A 97 -2.08 17.45 -19.52
N SER A 98 -1.84 16.67 -20.58
CA SER A 98 -1.81 15.21 -20.47
C SER A 98 -0.49 14.76 -19.86
N LYS A 99 -0.53 14.30 -18.60
CA LYS A 99 0.66 13.94 -17.79
C LYS A 99 0.81 12.43 -17.55
N ARG A 100 0.44 11.58 -18.52
CA ARG A 100 0.51 10.12 -18.35
C ARG A 100 1.93 9.58 -18.20
N ASP A 101 2.91 10.29 -18.72
CA ASP A 101 4.35 10.01 -18.69
C ASP A 101 5.08 10.67 -17.51
N GLU A 102 4.39 11.43 -16.64
CA GLU A 102 5.02 12.17 -15.52
C GLU A 102 5.76 11.22 -14.57
N PHE A 103 5.22 10.02 -14.38
CA PHE A 103 5.79 8.96 -13.54
C PHE A 103 6.76 8.04 -14.28
N SER A 104 7.15 8.36 -15.51
CA SER A 104 8.30 7.72 -16.17
C SER A 104 9.63 8.29 -15.69
N ASN A 105 9.65 9.53 -15.14
CA ASN A 105 10.83 10.12 -14.51
C ASN A 105 11.03 9.55 -13.11
N THR A 106 12.21 8.97 -12.85
CA THR A 106 12.56 8.36 -11.57
C THR A 106 12.48 9.35 -10.40
N ILE A 107 12.95 10.59 -10.59
CA ILE A 107 12.90 11.64 -9.55
C ILE A 107 11.46 11.89 -9.12
N ARG A 108 10.54 12.01 -10.08
CA ARG A 108 9.12 12.27 -9.80
C ARG A 108 8.45 11.09 -9.11
N THR A 109 8.82 9.86 -9.47
CA THR A 109 8.32 8.66 -8.78
C THR A 109 8.80 8.59 -7.33
N GLU A 110 10.04 8.95 -7.04
CA GLU A 110 10.56 8.97 -5.68
C GLU A 110 9.90 10.05 -4.82
N GLN A 111 9.68 11.25 -5.36
CA GLN A 111 8.91 12.29 -4.69
C GLN A 111 7.49 11.82 -4.33
N TYR A 112 6.83 11.09 -5.23
CA TYR A 112 5.49 10.56 -4.97
C TYR A 112 5.52 9.45 -3.92
N ARG A 113 6.55 8.59 -3.93
CA ARG A 113 6.75 7.58 -2.88
C ARG A 113 6.96 8.20 -1.51
N GLU A 114 7.75 9.27 -1.42
CA GLU A 114 7.97 10.01 -0.17
C GLU A 114 6.66 10.61 0.36
N LEU A 115 5.86 11.21 -0.52
CA LEU A 115 4.55 11.74 -0.17
C LEU A 115 3.62 10.64 0.37
N LEU A 116 3.53 9.50 -0.31
CA LEU A 116 2.70 8.37 0.15
C LEU A 116 3.18 7.81 1.50
N GLN A 117 4.49 7.76 1.74
CA GLN A 117 5.03 7.33 3.02
C GLN A 117 4.63 8.29 4.15
N MET A 118 4.66 9.60 3.89
CA MET A 118 4.23 10.61 4.83
C MET A 118 2.73 10.54 5.10
N GLU A 119 1.91 10.44 4.06
CA GLU A 119 0.45 10.26 4.21
C GLU A 119 0.11 9.02 5.02
N HIS A 120 0.77 7.89 4.74
CA HIS A 120 0.56 6.64 5.50
C HIS A 120 0.95 6.79 6.97
N LYS A 121 2.04 7.51 7.25
CA LYS A 121 2.46 7.81 8.63
C LYS A 121 1.42 8.65 9.37
N HIS A 122 0.83 9.64 8.71
CA HIS A 122 -0.23 10.45 9.27
C HIS A 122 -1.53 9.64 9.46
N ALA A 123 -1.92 8.85 8.46
CA ALA A 123 -3.10 7.99 8.53
C ALA A 123 -3.01 6.98 9.69
N LYS A 124 -1.84 6.35 9.89
CA LYS A 124 -1.61 5.44 11.03
C LYS A 124 -1.85 6.11 12.38
N ARG A 125 -1.31 7.32 12.58
CA ARG A 125 -1.52 8.09 13.82
C ARG A 125 -3.00 8.37 14.05
N THR A 126 -3.71 8.79 13.00
CA THR A 126 -5.16 9.02 13.09
C THR A 126 -5.93 7.73 13.39
N ILE A 127 -5.53 6.59 12.82
CA ILE A 127 -6.15 5.28 13.10
C ILE A 127 -5.89 4.86 14.55
N GLU A 128 -4.69 5.09 15.08
CA GLU A 128 -4.35 4.81 16.48
C GLU A 128 -5.20 5.65 17.44
N GLU A 129 -5.27 6.96 17.22
CA GLU A 129 -6.11 7.88 18.01
C GLU A 129 -7.60 7.52 17.95
N THR A 130 -8.12 7.21 16.76
CA THR A 130 -9.52 6.80 16.60
C THR A 130 -9.80 5.45 17.25
N ASN A 131 -8.86 4.50 17.20
CA ASN A 131 -8.98 3.20 17.89
C ASN A 131 -8.98 3.35 19.41
N GLU A 132 -8.15 4.23 19.96
CA GLU A 132 -8.16 4.55 21.40
C GLU A 132 -9.50 5.17 21.82
N ASN A 133 -10.00 6.11 21.04
CA ASN A 133 -11.32 6.72 21.27
C ASN A 133 -12.45 5.69 21.16
N LEU A 134 -12.37 4.78 20.19
CA LEU A 134 -13.32 3.67 20.07
C LEU A 134 -13.25 2.75 21.29
N LYS A 135 -12.06 2.34 21.75
CA LYS A 135 -11.92 1.52 22.97
C LYS A 135 -12.58 2.20 24.17
N ARG A 136 -12.33 3.50 24.39
CA ARG A 136 -12.99 4.29 25.44
C ARG A 136 -14.51 4.31 25.29
N LEU A 137 -15.02 4.41 24.06
CA LEU A 137 -16.46 4.35 23.80
C LEU A 137 -17.03 2.94 24.04
N LYS A 138 -16.32 1.88 23.66
CA LYS A 138 -16.73 0.49 23.92
C LYS A 138 -16.74 0.15 25.41
N GLU A 139 -15.87 0.76 26.20
CA GLU A 139 -15.89 0.64 27.66
C GLU A 139 -17.07 1.40 28.28
N LYS A 140 -17.41 2.57 27.74
CA LYS A 140 -18.54 3.39 28.21
C LYS A 140 -19.90 2.81 27.84
N TYR A 141 -20.01 2.31 26.61
CA TYR A 141 -21.20 1.67 26.08
C TYR A 141 -20.88 0.19 25.97
N GLU A 142 -21.34 -0.61 26.94
CA GLU A 142 -21.26 -2.08 26.87
C GLU A 142 -21.92 -2.54 25.56
N LEU A 143 -21.13 -2.68 24.51
CA LEU A 143 -21.60 -3.19 23.23
C LEU A 143 -22.02 -4.63 23.46
N GLU A 144 -23.33 -4.89 23.34
CA GLU A 144 -23.86 -6.23 23.45
C GLU A 144 -23.07 -7.17 22.55
N LYS A 145 -22.57 -8.28 23.13
CA LYS A 145 -21.97 -9.35 22.34
C LYS A 145 -22.97 -9.78 21.26
N PRO A 146 -22.50 -10.08 20.03
CA PRO A 146 -23.41 -10.56 18.99
C PRO A 146 -24.19 -11.75 19.53
N ARG A 147 -25.52 -11.62 19.59
CA ARG A 147 -26.39 -12.70 20.03
C ARG A 147 -26.24 -13.83 19.03
N ARG A 148 -25.98 -15.05 19.52
CA ARG A 148 -25.85 -16.20 18.63
C ARG A 148 -27.17 -16.37 17.89
N THR A 149 -27.11 -16.30 16.57
CA THR A 149 -28.31 -16.48 15.76
C THR A 149 -28.57 -17.97 15.59
N ARG A 150 -29.81 -18.34 15.23
CA ARG A 150 -30.14 -19.73 14.88
C ARG A 150 -29.34 -20.26 13.68
N PHE A 151 -28.75 -19.36 12.88
CA PHE A 151 -27.89 -19.70 11.76
C PHE A 151 -26.43 -19.96 12.17
N ASP A 152 -26.06 -19.67 13.42
CA ASP A 152 -24.73 -20.00 13.92
C ASP A 152 -24.63 -21.51 14.12
N GLY A 153 -23.74 -22.12 13.36
CA GLY A 153 -23.43 -23.54 13.47
C GLY A 153 -22.82 -23.92 14.82
N PRO A 154 -22.59 -25.23 15.04
CA PRO A 154 -21.82 -25.69 16.18
C PRO A 154 -20.44 -25.01 16.21
N GLN A 155 -19.91 -24.81 17.41
CA GLN A 155 -18.64 -24.09 17.59
C GLN A 155 -17.45 -24.85 16.97
N TYR A 156 -17.54 -26.18 16.93
CA TYR A 156 -16.51 -27.05 16.38
C TYR A 156 -17.07 -27.93 15.28
N LEU A 157 -16.25 -28.18 14.24
CA LEU A 157 -16.62 -29.04 13.11
C LEU A 157 -16.89 -30.49 13.55
N TYR A 158 -16.19 -30.95 14.58
CA TYR A 158 -16.31 -32.30 15.14
C TYR A 158 -17.70 -32.63 15.68
N ASP A 159 -18.46 -31.61 16.08
CA ASP A 159 -19.80 -31.77 16.68
C ASP A 159 -20.88 -32.05 15.62
N ILE A 160 -20.60 -31.78 14.35
CA ILE A 160 -21.52 -32.03 13.23
C ILE A 160 -21.76 -33.54 13.11
N ASN A 161 -23.03 -33.94 13.08
CA ASN A 161 -23.49 -35.34 13.03
C ASN A 161 -23.22 -36.18 14.29
N ARG A 162 -22.79 -35.57 15.40
CA ARG A 162 -22.72 -36.22 16.73
C ARG A 162 -23.71 -35.62 17.70
N SER A 163 -23.40 -34.42 18.18
CA SER A 163 -24.22 -33.65 19.11
C SER A 163 -25.11 -32.65 18.39
N ALA A 164 -24.63 -32.08 17.27
CA ALA A 164 -25.38 -31.17 16.43
C ALA A 164 -26.05 -31.93 15.27
N VAL A 165 -27.19 -32.55 15.54
CA VAL A 165 -28.06 -33.18 14.53
C VAL A 165 -29.22 -32.25 14.20
N THR A 166 -29.42 -31.95 12.91
CA THR A 166 -30.57 -31.16 12.49
C THR A 166 -31.85 -31.99 12.59
N PRO A 167 -32.88 -31.54 13.33
CA PRO A 167 -34.13 -32.30 13.42
C PRO A 167 -34.79 -32.36 12.05
N HIS A 168 -35.32 -33.52 11.66
CA HIS A 168 -36.01 -33.68 10.39
C HIS A 168 -37.29 -32.82 10.35
N CYS A 169 -37.55 -32.15 9.23
CA CYS A 169 -38.75 -31.32 9.06
C CYS A 169 -39.66 -31.89 7.97
N MET A 170 -40.79 -32.44 8.38
CA MET A 170 -41.78 -33.05 7.48
C MET A 170 -42.49 -32.06 6.53
N ARG A 171 -42.32 -30.74 6.74
CA ARG A 171 -42.90 -29.70 5.85
C ARG A 171 -41.95 -29.29 4.73
N CYS A 172 -40.63 -29.49 4.91
CA CYS A 172 -39.64 -29.10 3.92
C CYS A 172 -39.55 -30.21 2.84
N HIS A 173 -39.64 -29.85 1.56
CA HIS A 173 -39.51 -30.82 0.45
C HIS A 173 -38.12 -31.49 0.40
N LYS A 174 -37.08 -30.78 0.84
CA LYS A 174 -35.71 -31.29 0.94
C LYS A 174 -35.24 -31.22 2.38
N ASP A 175 -34.45 -32.19 2.80
CA ASP A 175 -33.76 -32.12 4.09
C ASP A 175 -32.55 -31.17 3.96
N THR A 176 -32.73 -29.95 4.44
CA THR A 176 -31.73 -28.89 4.38
C THR A 176 -31.37 -28.45 5.78
N TYR A 177 -30.08 -28.19 6.02
CA TYR A 177 -29.57 -27.67 7.29
C TYR A 177 -30.35 -26.42 7.75
N PHE A 178 -30.62 -25.51 6.80
CA PHE A 178 -31.48 -24.35 7.00
C PHE A 178 -32.88 -24.58 6.41
N CYS A 179 -33.82 -25.11 7.19
CA CYS A 179 -35.20 -25.25 6.73
C CYS A 179 -35.98 -23.94 6.91
N PRO A 180 -36.61 -23.40 5.84
CA PRO A 180 -37.42 -22.17 5.89
C PRO A 180 -38.57 -22.18 6.90
N HIS A 181 -39.11 -23.35 7.23
CA HIS A 181 -40.16 -23.48 8.25
C HIS A 181 -39.62 -23.34 9.68
N ARG A 182 -38.31 -23.58 9.86
CA ARG A 182 -37.60 -23.45 11.13
C ARG A 182 -37.04 -22.06 11.32
N ALA A 183 -36.37 -21.52 10.30
CA ALA A 183 -36.00 -20.12 10.28
C ALA A 183 -37.07 -19.37 9.52
N ALA A 184 -38.03 -18.71 10.18
CA ALA A 184 -38.93 -17.61 9.74
C ALA A 184 -39.43 -17.47 8.27
N TYR A 185 -39.08 -18.33 7.33
CA TYR A 185 -39.18 -18.18 5.87
C TYR A 185 -40.33 -19.01 5.31
N GLY A 186 -41.24 -19.47 6.16
CA GLY A 186 -42.48 -20.13 5.77
C GLY A 186 -43.67 -19.47 6.45
N THR A 187 -44.76 -19.33 5.71
CA THR A 187 -46.06 -18.72 6.06
C THR A 187 -46.81 -19.42 7.20
N GLY A 188 -46.17 -19.60 8.35
CA GLY A 188 -46.76 -20.33 9.47
C GLY A 188 -46.11 -20.11 10.83
N ASN A 189 -45.15 -19.19 10.97
CA ASN A 189 -44.59 -18.81 12.27
C ASN A 189 -44.52 -17.27 12.39
N PRO A 190 -45.66 -16.58 12.61
CA PRO A 190 -45.71 -15.12 12.73
C PRO A 190 -44.93 -14.57 13.95
N HIS A 191 -44.48 -15.45 14.85
CA HIS A 191 -43.73 -15.10 16.05
C HIS A 191 -42.21 -15.05 15.85
N LEU A 192 -41.68 -15.47 14.69
CA LEU A 192 -40.23 -15.43 14.43
C LEU A 192 -39.89 -14.35 13.41
N ASP A 193 -39.11 -13.36 13.85
CA ASP A 193 -38.53 -12.35 12.98
C ASP A 193 -37.28 -12.86 12.28
N LYS A 194 -37.12 -12.47 11.02
CA LYS A 194 -35.93 -12.77 10.23
C LYS A 194 -34.80 -11.81 10.61
N GLU A 195 -33.83 -12.31 11.37
CA GLU A 195 -32.60 -11.59 11.66
C GLU A 195 -31.65 -11.66 10.45
N ARG A 196 -31.35 -10.52 9.82
CA ARG A 196 -30.42 -10.43 8.66
C ARG A 196 -28.98 -10.02 9.04
N GLY A 197 -28.69 -9.88 10.33
CA GLY A 197 -27.40 -9.39 10.80
C GLY A 197 -27.12 -7.97 10.31
N GLY A 198 -25.87 -7.71 9.89
CA GLY A 198 -25.38 -6.38 9.48
C GLY A 198 -25.70 -5.97 8.04
N ILE A 199 -26.31 -6.84 7.23
CA ILE A 199 -26.71 -6.50 5.85
C ILE A 199 -28.20 -6.23 5.83
N THR A 200 -28.57 -4.98 5.53
CA THR A 200 -29.97 -4.54 5.41
C THR A 200 -30.29 -4.15 3.98
N THR A 201 -31.47 -4.51 3.51
CA THR A 201 -32.01 -4.00 2.24
C THR A 201 -32.66 -2.64 2.47
N ALA A 202 -32.64 -1.74 1.49
CA ALA A 202 -33.29 -0.42 1.60
C ALA A 202 -34.77 -0.49 2.04
N SER A 203 -35.51 -1.51 1.59
CA SER A 203 -36.90 -1.72 2.01
C SER A 203 -37.05 -2.02 3.50
N GLU A 204 -36.05 -2.68 4.09
CA GLU A 204 -36.06 -3.03 5.51
C GLU A 204 -35.67 -1.84 6.37
N GLU A 205 -34.75 -0.99 5.92
CA GLU A 205 -34.38 0.25 6.62
C GLU A 205 -35.59 1.14 6.88
N VAL A 206 -36.44 1.31 5.87
CA VAL A 206 -37.69 2.09 6.01
C VAL A 206 -38.75 1.32 6.80
N GLY A 207 -38.90 0.01 6.56
CA GLY A 207 -40.00 -0.79 7.13
C GLY A 207 -39.78 -1.31 8.56
N ARG A 208 -38.54 -1.38 9.06
CA ARG A 208 -38.22 -2.00 10.35
C ARG A 208 -38.68 -1.17 11.54
N SER A 209 -38.70 0.16 11.40
CA SER A 209 -39.23 1.09 12.41
C SER A 209 -40.75 0.98 12.55
N ALA A 210 -41.46 0.49 11.53
CA ALA A 210 -42.91 0.37 11.53
C ALA A 210 -43.42 -0.58 12.63
N LYS A 211 -42.67 -1.62 13.02
CA LYS A 211 -43.10 -2.53 14.09
C LYS A 211 -43.12 -1.88 15.48
N ASN A 212 -42.19 -0.95 15.72
CA ASN A 212 -42.03 -0.28 17.01
C ASN A 212 -42.73 1.09 17.05
N PHE A 213 -43.47 1.42 15.99
CA PHE A 213 -44.18 2.69 15.90
C PHE A 213 -45.43 2.66 16.79
N ASN A 214 -45.71 3.78 17.46
CA ASN A 214 -46.88 3.91 18.32
C ASN A 214 -48.14 4.18 17.46
N TYR A 215 -48.79 3.13 16.99
CA TYR A 215 -50.03 3.24 16.24
C TYR A 215 -51.20 3.63 17.16
N ALA A 216 -51.75 4.81 16.94
CA ALA A 216 -52.98 5.26 17.58
C ALA A 216 -54.21 4.96 16.69
N LYS A 217 -55.34 4.65 17.33
CA LYS A 217 -56.63 4.58 16.61
C LYS A 217 -56.96 5.98 16.05
N PRO A 218 -57.49 6.08 14.82
CA PRO A 218 -57.90 7.36 14.25
C PRO A 218 -59.05 7.96 15.08
N ALA A 219 -59.05 9.29 15.23
CA ALA A 219 -60.10 10.01 15.97
C ALA A 219 -61.50 9.79 15.37
N TYR A 220 -61.58 9.69 14.04
CA TYR A 220 -62.83 9.53 13.30
C TYR A 220 -62.76 8.31 12.40
N ALA A 221 -63.38 7.22 12.84
CA ALA A 221 -63.60 6.02 12.03
C ALA A 221 -65.10 5.79 11.86
N LYS A 222 -65.52 5.36 10.66
CA LYS A 222 -66.91 4.98 10.40
C LYS A 222 -67.27 3.76 11.26
N LYS A 223 -68.16 3.96 12.24
CA LYS A 223 -68.69 2.88 13.07
C LYS A 223 -69.91 2.26 12.37
N PRO A 224 -69.97 0.93 12.19
CA PRO A 224 -71.07 0.28 11.48
C PRO A 224 -72.32 0.12 12.39
N ILE A 225 -72.93 1.24 12.78
CA ILE A 225 -74.05 1.29 13.74
C ILE A 225 -75.22 0.40 13.31
N ILE A 226 -75.59 0.43 12.02
CA ILE A 226 -76.72 -0.36 11.49
C ILE A 226 -76.43 -1.86 11.64
N ARG A 227 -75.21 -2.31 11.28
CA ARG A 227 -74.81 -3.72 11.41
C ARG A 227 -74.85 -4.18 12.86
N ASP A 228 -74.40 -3.33 13.78
CA ASP A 228 -74.28 -3.67 15.20
C ASP A 228 -75.63 -3.63 15.94
N THR A 229 -76.58 -2.81 15.50
CA THR A 229 -77.84 -2.57 16.23
C THR A 229 -79.08 -3.21 15.59
N PHE A 230 -79.18 -3.26 14.26
CA PHE A 230 -80.38 -3.75 13.57
C PHE A 230 -80.43 -5.29 13.54
N TYR A 231 -79.27 -5.95 13.41
CA TYR A 231 -79.20 -7.40 13.29
C TYR A 231 -78.71 -8.02 14.59
N ARG A 232 -79.53 -8.91 15.17
CA ARG A 232 -79.16 -9.71 16.35
C ARG A 232 -78.80 -11.11 15.90
N ARG A 233 -77.76 -11.70 16.50
CA ARG A 233 -77.17 -12.96 16.03
C ARG A 233 -78.19 -14.09 15.95
N GLN A 234 -78.87 -14.41 17.06
CA GLN A 234 -79.83 -15.51 17.15
C GLN A 234 -80.81 -15.22 18.30
N ASN A 235 -81.95 -14.58 18.02
CA ASN A 235 -83.10 -14.53 18.93
C ASN A 235 -84.33 -13.97 18.20
N VAL A 236 -85.42 -14.74 18.20
CA VAL A 236 -86.69 -14.38 17.56
C VAL A 236 -87.62 -13.67 18.55
N VAL A 237 -87.59 -14.07 19.82
CA VAL A 237 -88.41 -13.50 20.90
C VAL A 237 -87.51 -13.05 22.03
N PHE A 238 -87.62 -11.79 22.43
CA PHE A 238 -86.92 -11.26 23.60
C PHE A 238 -87.83 -11.37 24.82
N PRO A 239 -87.29 -11.68 26.01
CA PRO A 239 -88.08 -11.66 27.24
C PRO A 239 -88.70 -10.26 27.41
N ALA A 240 -89.97 -10.23 27.85
CA ALA A 240 -90.65 -8.98 28.16
C ALA A 240 -89.81 -8.19 29.17
N LYS A 241 -89.60 -6.89 28.91
CA LYS A 241 -88.77 -6.01 29.74
C LYS A 241 -89.22 -6.12 31.21
N THR A 242 -88.43 -6.77 32.06
CA THR A 242 -88.46 -6.42 33.48
C THR A 242 -87.88 -5.01 33.56
N HIS A 243 -88.58 -4.09 34.22
CA HIS A 243 -88.03 -2.80 34.59
C HIS A 243 -86.92 -3.02 35.62
N THR A 244 -85.76 -3.52 35.20
CA THR A 244 -84.57 -3.49 36.03
C THR A 244 -84.04 -2.08 35.94
N ASN A 245 -84.20 -1.35 37.04
CA ASN A 245 -83.69 -0.01 37.26
C ASN A 245 -82.30 0.19 36.65
N PHE A 246 -82.14 1.29 35.94
CA PHE A 246 -80.88 1.78 35.35
C PHE A 246 -79.70 1.76 36.37
N LEU A 247 -80.01 1.79 37.66
CA LEU A 247 -79.06 1.68 38.78
C LEU A 247 -78.34 0.32 38.88
N ASN A 248 -78.98 -0.80 38.53
CA ASN A 248 -78.36 -2.12 38.68
C ASN A 248 -77.36 -2.44 37.54
N GLN A 249 -77.54 -1.89 36.35
CA GLN A 249 -76.56 -2.02 35.26
C GLN A 249 -75.31 -1.16 35.50
N ALA A 250 -75.47 0.02 36.13
CA ALA A 250 -74.34 0.87 36.51
C ALA A 250 -73.48 0.24 37.61
N LEU A 251 -74.09 -0.47 38.58
CA LEU A 251 -73.36 -1.17 39.64
C LEU A 251 -72.58 -2.40 39.13
N ILE A 252 -73.16 -3.17 38.20
CA ILE A 252 -72.48 -4.33 37.59
C ILE A 252 -71.31 -3.89 36.69
N GLY A 253 -71.43 -2.74 36.01
CA GLY A 253 -70.33 -2.16 35.24
C GLY A 253 -69.14 -1.72 36.11
N PHE A 254 -69.40 -1.22 37.32
CA PHE A 254 -68.36 -0.73 38.24
C PHE A 254 -67.56 -1.86 38.92
N GLU A 255 -68.16 -3.03 39.13
CA GLU A 255 -67.47 -4.22 39.68
C GLU A 255 -66.61 -4.95 38.62
N ALA A 256 -67.00 -4.87 37.34
CA ALA A 256 -66.23 -5.44 36.23
C ALA A 256 -64.93 -4.66 35.93
N GLU A 257 -64.90 -3.34 36.14
CA GLU A 257 -63.69 -2.53 35.98
C GLU A 257 -62.67 -2.77 37.12
N LYS A 258 -63.12 -3.05 38.35
CA LYS A 258 -62.23 -3.40 39.47
C LYS A 258 -61.54 -4.74 39.30
N THR A 259 -62.17 -5.71 38.63
CA THR A 259 -61.58 -7.04 38.39
C THR A 259 -60.59 -7.05 37.23
N GLN A 260 -60.71 -6.15 36.25
CA GLN A 260 -59.72 -6.02 35.17
C GLN A 260 -58.43 -5.30 35.60
N GLN A 261 -58.44 -4.44 36.62
CA GLN A 261 -57.23 -3.77 37.11
C GLN A 261 -56.32 -4.67 37.98
N VAL A 262 -56.80 -5.81 38.47
CA VAL A 262 -56.00 -6.76 39.27
C VAL A 262 -55.28 -7.81 38.40
N GLY A 263 -55.70 -7.98 37.13
CA GLY A 263 -55.14 -8.98 36.22
C GLY A 263 -53.89 -8.57 35.44
N THR A 264 -53.36 -7.35 35.64
CA THR A 264 -52.15 -6.85 34.94
C THR A 264 -51.04 -6.48 35.92
N LYS A 265 -50.73 -7.38 36.85
CA LYS A 265 -49.44 -7.44 37.56
C LYS A 265 -49.09 -8.90 37.88
N ILE A 266 -48.63 -9.64 36.87
CA ILE A 266 -47.56 -10.65 36.94
C ILE A 266 -46.78 -10.52 35.62
#